data_AF-A0A7V1KM45-F1
#
_entry.id   AF-A0A7V1KM45-F1
#
_cell.length_a   1.000
_cell.length_b   1.000
_cell.length_c   1.000
_cell.angle_alpha   90.00
_cell.angle_beta   90.00
_cell.angle_gamma   90.00
#
_symmetry.space_group_name_H-M   'P 1'
#
loop_
_entity.id
_entity.type
_entity.pdbx_description
1 polymer ?
#
loop_
_entity_poly.entity_id
_entity_poly.type
_entity_poly.pdbx_seq_one_letter_code
_entity_poly.pdbx_strand_id
1 'polypeptide(L)' 'MVLCLEPMIQTQDGPIRPGGDGWTVLTSSGGWAAHCEEMVAITPDGPRLLTGGIQEEVWRRRK' A
#
# COMPACT_ATOMS: atom_id res chain seq x y z
N MET A 1 -2.03 20.10 -3.14
CA MET A 1 -1.04 19.11 -2.63
C MET A 1 -1.45 17.73 -3.12
N VAL A 2 -0.51 16.84 -3.41
CA VAL A 2 -0.79 15.43 -3.76
C VAL A 2 0.02 14.53 -2.84
N LEU A 3 -0.61 13.50 -2.28
CA LEU A 3 0.01 12.53 -1.37
C LEU A 3 -0.25 11.11 -1.88
N CYS A 4 0.70 10.21 -1.66
CA CYS A 4 0.48 8.77 -1.76
C CYS A 4 0.06 8.25 -0.38
N LEU A 5 -1.06 7.55 -0.33
CA LEU A 5 -1.46 6.75 0.82
C LEU A 5 -1.10 5.30 0.50
N GLU A 6 -0.08 4.77 1.16
CA GLU A 6 0.59 3.50 0.79
C GLU A 6 0.76 2.52 1.97
N PRO A 7 -0.32 2.10 2.65
CA PRO A 7 -0.18 1.22 3.80
C PRO A 7 0.39 -0.15 3.40
N MET A 8 1.37 -0.60 4.18
CA MET A 8 1.93 -1.95 4.14
C MET A 8 1.54 -2.67 5.42
N ILE A 9 0.80 -3.78 5.30
CA ILE A 9 0.28 -4.55 6.42
C ILE A 9 0.92 -5.94 6.42
N GLN A 10 1.28 -6.44 7.59
CA GLN A 10 1.85 -7.77 7.79
C GLN A 10 0.97 -8.61 8.72
N THR A 11 0.97 -9.94 8.53
CA THR A 11 0.12 -10.85 9.30
C THR A 11 0.63 -11.18 10.70
N GLN A 12 1.91 -10.90 10.97
CA GLN A 12 2.55 -11.19 12.25
C GLN A 12 3.27 -9.93 12.75
N ASP A 13 3.24 -9.72 14.06
CA ASP A 13 3.95 -8.61 14.70
C ASP A 13 5.47 -8.77 14.56
N GLY A 14 6.14 -7.64 14.39
CA GLY A 14 7.59 -7.59 14.29
C GLY A 14 8.08 -6.41 13.46
N PRO A 15 9.36 -6.04 13.59
CA PRO A 15 9.97 -5.04 12.73
C PRO A 15 10.11 -5.52 11.28
N ILE A 16 10.46 -4.60 10.39
CA ILE A 16 10.97 -4.93 9.07
C ILE A 16 12.48 -5.10 9.10
N ARG A 17 13.04 -5.77 8.10
CA ARG A 17 14.49 -5.89 7.88
C ARG A 17 14.85 -5.72 6.41
N PRO A 18 16.02 -5.16 6.09
CA PRO A 18 16.52 -5.15 4.73
C PRO A 18 16.89 -6.56 4.26
N GLY A 19 16.74 -6.80 2.96
CA GLY A 19 17.24 -7.95 2.23
C GLY A 19 18.71 -7.79 1.85
N GLY A 20 19.27 -8.83 1.21
CA GLY A 20 20.70 -8.86 0.83
C GLY A 20 21.03 -8.08 -0.45
N ASP A 21 20.04 -7.60 -1.18
CA ASP A 21 20.19 -6.93 -2.49
C ASP A 21 20.24 -5.41 -2.41
N GLY A 22 20.11 -4.83 -1.20
CA GLY A 22 20.10 -3.39 -0.98
C GLY A 22 18.76 -2.69 -1.25
N TRP A 23 17.71 -3.42 -1.63
CA TRP A 23 16.40 -2.86 -1.98
C TRP A 23 15.24 -3.53 -1.27
N THR A 24 15.25 -4.86 -1.23
CA THR A 24 14.15 -5.65 -0.71
C THR A 24 13.95 -5.37 0.78
N VAL A 25 12.71 -5.18 1.20
CA VAL A 25 12.32 -5.07 2.62
C VAL A 25 11.46 -6.28 2.96
N LEU A 26 11.81 -6.97 4.03
CA LEU A 26 11.17 -8.21 4.46
C LEU A 26 10.57 -8.04 5.85
N THR A 27 9.48 -8.75 6.14
CA THR A 27 9.02 -8.94 7.51
C THR A 27 10.10 -9.69 8.29
N SER A 28 10.42 -9.26 9.52
CA SER A 28 11.40 -10.00 10.33
C SER A 28 10.87 -11.36 10.76
N SER A 29 9.55 -11.50 10.86
CA SER A 29 8.83 -12.73 11.25
C SER A 29 8.74 -13.76 10.13
N GLY A 30 8.99 -13.37 8.87
CA GLY A 30 8.75 -14.22 7.69
C GLY A 30 7.27 -14.43 7.35
N GLY A 31 6.36 -13.74 8.06
CA GLY A 31 4.93 -13.73 7.75
C GLY A 31 4.62 -12.98 6.46
N TRP A 32 3.42 -13.21 5.92
CA TRP A 32 2.92 -12.54 4.72
C TRP A 32 2.74 -11.04 4.94
N ALA A 33 2.97 -10.27 3.90
CA ALA A 33 2.67 -8.84 3.85
C ALA A 33 1.90 -8.51 2.57
N ALA A 34 1.09 -7.46 2.65
CA ALA A 34 0.34 -6.89 1.54
C ALA A 34 0.50 -5.36 1.52
N HIS A 35 0.38 -4.79 0.33
CA HIS A 35 0.52 -3.37 0.09
C HIS A 35 -0.62 -2.90 -0.83
N CYS A 36 -1.14 -1.71 -0.56
CA CYS A 36 -1.93 -0.95 -1.51
C CYS A 36 -1.45 0.50 -1.53
N GLU A 37 -1.66 1.18 -2.66
CA GLU A 37 -1.25 2.56 -2.84
C GLU A 37 -2.30 3.32 -3.65
N GLU A 38 -2.64 4.51 -3.17
CA GLU A 38 -3.50 5.44 -3.89
C GLU A 38 -2.96 6.87 -3.82
N MET A 39 -2.99 7.57 -4.94
CA MET A 39 -2.69 9.00 -5.02
C MET A 39 -3.94 9.84 -4.75
N VAL A 40 -3.82 10.76 -3.80
CA VAL A 40 -4.90 11.67 -3.40
C VAL A 40 -4.45 13.12 -3.55
N ALA A 41 -5.21 13.88 -4.34
CA ALA A 41 -5.09 15.33 -4.40
C ALA A 41 -5.92 15.97 -3.28
N ILE A 42 -5.28 16.78 -2.44
CA ILE A 42 -5.96 17.61 -1.43
C ILE A 42 -6.36 18.93 -2.10
N THR A 43 -7.67 19.17 -2.22
CA THR A 43 -8.27 20.37 -2.83
C THR A 43 -9.13 21.14 -1.81
N PRO A 44 -9.54 22.39 -2.11
CA PRO A 44 -10.46 23.15 -1.26
C PRO A 44 -11.81 22.47 -1.02
N ASP A 45 -12.26 21.63 -1.97
CA ASP A 45 -13.55 20.93 -1.91
C ASP A 45 -13.45 19.53 -1.27
N GLY A 46 -12.25 19.15 -0.80
CA GLY A 46 -11.97 17.84 -0.20
C GLY A 46 -10.96 16.99 -0.99
N PRO A 47 -10.65 15.77 -0.51
CA PRO A 47 -9.70 14.88 -1.18
C PRO A 47 -10.28 14.30 -2.47
N ARG A 48 -9.45 14.19 -3.51
CA ARG A 48 -9.79 13.58 -4.81
C ARG A 48 -8.84 12.45 -5.13
N LEU A 49 -9.40 11.27 -5.38
CA LEU A 49 -8.65 10.07 -5.77
C LEU A 49 -8.19 10.18 -7.23
N LEU A 50 -6.92 9.87 -7.50
CA LEU A 50 -6.33 9.96 -8.84
C LEU A 50 -6.12 8.59 -9.48
N THR A 51 -6.05 7.49 -8.70
CA THR A 51 -5.58 6.17 -9.17
C THR A 51 -6.51 4.98 -8.91
N GLY A 52 -7.62 5.15 -8.20
CA GLY A 52 -8.44 4.05 -7.65
C GLY A 52 -9.18 3.14 -8.62
N GLY A 53 -8.87 3.14 -9.92
CA GLY A 53 -9.54 2.28 -10.89
C GLY A 53 -9.13 0.81 -10.78
N ILE A 54 -7.83 0.52 -10.68
CA ILE A 54 -7.30 -0.84 -10.89
C ILE A 54 -7.62 -1.77 -9.70
N GLN A 55 -7.37 -1.32 -8.46
CA GLN A 55 -7.64 -2.16 -7.30
C GLN A 55 -9.13 -2.39 -7.10
N GLU A 56 -9.94 -1.33 -7.18
CA GLU A 56 -11.39 -1.41 -7.06
C GLU A 56 -12.00 -2.37 -8.10
N GLU A 57 -11.55 -2.32 -9.35
CA GLU A 57 -12.05 -3.22 -10.39
C GLU A 57 -11.70 -4.69 -10.12
N VAL A 58 -10.47 -4.97 -9.64
CA VAL A 58 -10.06 -6.33 -9.28
C VAL A 58 -10.88 -6.86 -8.10
N TRP A 59 -11.10 -6.05 -7.06
CA TRP A 59 -11.91 -6.44 -5.91
C TRP A 59 -13.38 -6.64 -6.27
N ARG A 60 -13.93 -5.81 -7.17
CA ARG A 60 -15.33 -5.92 -7.60
C ARG A 60 -15.61 -7.18 -8.42
N ARG A 61 -14.62 -7.68 -9.17
CA ARG A 61 -14.72 -8.92 -9.97
C ARG A 61 -14.57 -10.21 -9.16
N ARG A 62 -14.14 -10.12 -7.90
CA ARG A 62 -13.96 -11.29 -7.00
C ARG A 62 -15.14 -11.54 -6.06
N LYS A 63 -16.20 -10.75 -6.13
CA LYS A 63 -17.52 -11.03 -5.52
C LYS A 63 -18.45 -11.61 -6.58
#